data_AF-A0A4P6MCL4-F1
#
_entry.id   AF-A0A4P6MCL4-F1
#
_cell.length_a   1.000
_cell.length_b   1.000
_cell.length_c   1.000
_cell.angle_alpha   90.00
_cell.angle_beta   90.00
_cell.angle_gamma   90.00
#
_symmetry.space_group_name_H-M   'P 1'
#
loop_
_entity.id
_entity.type
_entity.pdbx_description
1 polymer ?
#
loop_
_entity_poly.entity_id
_entity_poly.type
_entity_poly.pdbx_seq_one_letter_code
_entity_poly.pdbx_strand_id
1 'polypeptide(L)'
;MLKTAVHEVGHTVVALSVGRIINSVSAQTLINYNADGGISYYRLDDSIMKEKDYLDEVIINLSGRAAEVLLFQKDGVSKNYVDDAFQAKREIEKMFHKFPNNHYLQQRDGNKTKATKDVLDYCYNEIKKINQS
;
A
#
# COMPACT_ATOMS: atom_id res chain seq x y z
N MET A 1 15.10 0.35 -14.18
CA MET A 1 14.33 -0.76 -14.78
C MET A 1 14.08 -1.89 -13.79
N LEU A 2 15.09 -2.65 -13.33
CA LEU A 2 14.86 -3.77 -12.40
C LEU A 2 14.17 -3.35 -11.09
N LYS A 3 14.58 -2.24 -10.47
CA LYS A 3 13.96 -1.74 -9.24
C LYS A 3 12.48 -1.38 -9.43
N THR A 4 12.13 -0.65 -10.50
CA THR A 4 10.75 -0.31 -10.85
C THR A 4 9.92 -1.55 -11.16
N ALA A 5 10.45 -2.51 -11.92
CA ALA A 5 9.74 -3.76 -12.18
C ALA A 5 9.41 -4.51 -10.89
N VAL A 6 10.36 -4.58 -9.95
CA VAL A 6 10.16 -5.23 -8.65
C VAL A 6 9.15 -4.48 -7.79
N HIS A 7 9.16 -3.15 -7.84
CA HIS A 7 8.18 -2.29 -7.19
C HIS A 7 6.75 -2.58 -7.69
N GLU A 8 6.53 -2.56 -9.01
CA GLU A 8 5.20 -2.86 -9.60
C GLU A 8 4.75 -4.30 -9.35
N VAL A 9 5.69 -5.26 -9.37
CA VAL A 9 5.41 -6.66 -9.02
C VAL A 9 4.94 -6.76 -7.56
N GLY A 10 5.54 -6.00 -6.65
CA GLY A 10 5.13 -5.94 -5.24
C GLY A 10 3.64 -5.57 -5.10
N HIS A 11 3.23 -4.48 -5.73
CA HIS A 11 1.82 -4.06 -5.76
C HIS A 11 0.92 -5.13 -6.39
N THR A 12 1.34 -5.69 -7.52
CA THR A 12 0.55 -6.67 -8.27
C THR A 12 0.29 -7.94 -7.47
N VAL A 13 1.35 -8.53 -6.90
CA VAL A 13 1.26 -9.79 -6.14
C VAL A 13 0.41 -9.60 -4.89
N VAL A 14 0.60 -8.50 -4.17
CA VAL A 14 -0.17 -8.21 -2.97
C VAL A 14 -1.64 -7.92 -3.31
N ALA A 15 -1.91 -7.15 -4.36
CA ALA A 15 -3.27 -6.88 -4.82
C ALA A 15 -4.02 -8.18 -5.19
N LEU A 16 -3.36 -9.11 -5.90
CA LEU A 16 -3.92 -10.44 -6.15
C LEU A 16 -4.15 -11.24 -4.87
N SER A 17 -3.22 -11.19 -3.92
CA SER A 17 -3.29 -11.92 -2.66
C SER A 17 -4.44 -11.46 -1.75
N VAL A 18 -4.82 -10.18 -1.82
CA VAL A 18 -5.99 -9.64 -1.10
C VAL A 18 -7.28 -9.69 -1.93
N GLY A 19 -7.25 -10.38 -3.08
CA GLY A 19 -8.44 -10.67 -3.89
C GLY A 19 -8.86 -9.58 -4.87
N ARG A 20 -7.96 -8.65 -5.24
CA ARG A 20 -8.24 -7.67 -6.30
C ARG A 20 -8.11 -8.30 -7.69
N ILE A 21 -8.95 -7.82 -8.61
CA ILE A 21 -8.89 -8.18 -10.03
C ILE A 21 -8.02 -7.14 -10.73
N ILE A 22 -6.86 -7.55 -11.24
CA ILE A 22 -5.91 -6.68 -11.93
C ILE A 22 -6.42 -6.37 -13.34
N ASN A 23 -6.42 -5.09 -13.71
CA ASN A 23 -6.76 -4.61 -15.04
C ASN A 23 -5.50 -4.44 -15.90
N SER A 24 -4.47 -3.78 -15.37
CA SER A 24 -3.20 -3.58 -16.08
C SER A 24 -2.03 -3.38 -15.12
N VAL A 25 -0.83 -3.75 -15.58
CA VAL A 25 0.43 -3.45 -14.90
C VAL A 25 1.36 -2.84 -15.94
N SER A 26 2.02 -1.74 -15.60
CA SER A 26 3.00 -1.09 -16.47
C SER A 26 4.26 -0.74 -15.69
N ALA A 27 5.41 -1.04 -16.27
CA ALA A 27 6.71 -0.56 -15.78
C ALA A 27 7.45 0.04 -16.98
N GLN A 28 7.71 1.34 -16.94
CA GLN A 28 8.30 2.08 -18.05
C GLN A 28 9.60 2.75 -17.62
N THR A 29 10.56 2.83 -18.54
CA THR A 29 11.77 3.63 -18.34
C THR A 29 11.73 4.77 -19.33
N LEU A 30 11.48 5.98 -18.85
CA LEU A 30 11.68 7.18 -19.66
C LEU A 30 13.18 7.48 -19.67
N ILE A 31 13.78 7.58 -20.85
CA ILE A 31 15.25 7.74 -21.00
C ILE A 31 15.76 9.03 -20.31
N ASN A 32 14.87 10.00 -20.05
CA ASN A 32 15.18 11.30 -19.43
C ASN A 32 14.40 11.63 -18.14
N TYR A 33 13.49 10.76 -17.70
CA TYR A 33 12.74 10.92 -16.45
C TYR A 33 12.96 9.67 -15.61
N ASN A 34 13.05 9.80 -14.29
CA ASN A 34 13.16 8.64 -13.40
C ASN A 34 12.15 7.57 -13.81
N ALA A 35 12.54 6.29 -13.74
CA ALA A 35 11.68 5.19 -14.16
C ALA A 35 10.31 5.26 -13.45
N ASP A 36 9.24 5.12 -14.24
CA ASP A 36 7.85 5.33 -13.85
C ASP A 36 7.06 4.03 -14.04
N GLY A 37 5.99 3.87 -13.28
CA GLY A 37 5.23 2.63 -13.25
C GLY A 37 3.86 2.84 -12.66
N GLY A 38 3.04 1.81 -12.76
CA GLY A 38 1.75 1.81 -12.12
C GLY A 38 0.98 0.52 -12.34
N ILE A 39 0.13 0.24 -11.37
CA ILE A 39 -0.87 -0.82 -11.45
C ILE A 39 -2.27 -0.21 -11.51
N SER A 40 -3.17 -0.88 -12.23
CA SER A 40 -4.60 -0.59 -12.25
C SER A 40 -5.35 -1.87 -11.91
N TYR A 41 -6.32 -1.77 -11.02
CA TYR A 41 -7.21 -2.86 -10.62
C TYR A 41 -8.62 -2.34 -10.36
N TYR A 42 -9.58 -3.25 -10.35
CA TYR A 42 -10.96 -2.92 -10.00
C TYR A 42 -11.06 -2.61 -8.50
N ARG A 43 -11.10 -1.32 -8.17
CA ARG A 43 -11.31 -0.83 -6.81
C ARG A 43 -12.81 -0.80 -6.50
N LEU A 44 -13.17 -1.21 -5.28
CA LEU A 44 -14.54 -1.09 -4.78
C LEU A 44 -14.93 0.37 -4.62
N ASP A 45 -16.22 0.67 -4.77
CA ASP A 45 -16.76 1.99 -4.49
C ASP A 45 -16.65 2.31 -3.00
N ASP A 46 -16.19 3.53 -2.66
CA ASP A 46 -15.98 3.97 -1.28
C ASP A 46 -17.28 3.84 -0.44
N SER A 47 -18.47 3.85 -1.04
CA SER A 47 -19.75 3.65 -0.34
C SER A 47 -19.94 2.22 0.19
N ILE A 48 -19.43 1.19 -0.49
CA ILE A 48 -19.60 -0.22 -0.12
C ILE A 48 -18.39 -0.82 0.60
N MET A 49 -17.24 -0.16 0.57
CA MET A 49 -16.02 -0.64 1.24
C MET A 49 -16.21 -0.84 2.74
N LYS A 50 -15.71 -1.96 3.27
CA LYS A 50 -15.59 -2.27 4.71
C LYS A 50 -14.25 -1.79 5.25
N GLU A 51 -14.08 -1.79 6.57
CA GLU A 51 -12.81 -1.41 7.22
C GLU A 51 -11.62 -2.20 6.65
N LYS A 52 -11.78 -3.52 6.47
CA LYS A 52 -10.76 -4.38 5.86
C LYS A 52 -10.36 -3.92 4.45
N ASP A 53 -11.30 -3.46 3.64
CA ASP A 53 -10.98 -3.03 2.27
C ASP A 53 -10.04 -1.83 2.26
N TYR A 54 -10.19 -0.89 3.20
CA TYR A 54 -9.23 0.22 3.34
C TYR A 54 -7.86 -0.27 3.82
N LEU A 55 -7.82 -1.22 4.74
CA LEU A 55 -6.56 -1.84 5.16
C LEU A 55 -5.86 -2.53 3.98
N ASP A 56 -6.62 -3.24 3.15
CA ASP A 56 -6.08 -3.88 1.94
C ASP A 56 -5.51 -2.84 0.97
N GLU A 57 -6.17 -1.69 0.77
CA GLU A 57 -5.62 -0.59 -0.05
C GLU A 57 -4.31 -0.04 0.55
N VAL A 58 -4.22 0.10 1.87
CA VAL A 58 -2.98 0.53 2.55
C VAL A 58 -1.86 -0.50 2.33
N ILE A 59 -2.17 -1.79 2.48
CA ILE A 59 -1.22 -2.89 2.25
C ILE A 59 -0.73 -2.88 0.79
N ILE A 60 -1.63 -2.72 -0.19
CA ILE A 60 -1.28 -2.62 -1.60
C ILE A 60 -0.35 -1.43 -1.83
N ASN A 61 -0.72 -0.22 -1.38
CA ASN A 61 0.10 0.99 -1.58
C ASN A 61 1.51 0.85 -0.97
N LEU A 62 1.68 0.16 0.15
CA LEU A 62 3.01 0.03 0.79
C LEU A 62 3.84 -1.14 0.24
N SER A 63 3.24 -2.03 -0.55
CA SER A 63 3.88 -3.28 -0.97
C SER A 63 4.98 -3.12 -2.02
N GLY A 64 4.90 -2.11 -2.91
CA GLY A 64 5.96 -1.84 -3.88
C GLY A 64 7.28 -1.52 -3.19
N ARG A 65 7.24 -0.67 -2.17
CA ARG A 65 8.41 -0.38 -1.32
C ARG A 65 8.89 -1.62 -0.57
N ALA A 66 7.98 -2.42 -0.03
CA ALA A 66 8.37 -3.63 0.69
C ALA A 66 9.10 -4.64 -0.22
N ALA A 67 8.64 -4.82 -1.45
CA ALA A 67 9.29 -5.68 -2.44
C ALA A 67 10.71 -5.21 -2.78
N GLU A 68 10.91 -3.89 -2.94
CA GLU A 68 12.24 -3.33 -3.14
C GLU A 68 13.19 -3.64 -1.96
N VAL A 69 12.72 -3.44 -0.72
CA VAL A 69 13.53 -3.64 0.49
C VAL A 69 13.92 -5.12 0.63
N LEU A 70 12.96 -6.03 0.39
CA LEU A 70 13.20 -7.47 0.46
C LEU A 70 14.24 -7.93 -0.56
N LEU A 71 14.13 -7.50 -1.81
CA LEU A 71 14.98 -8.01 -2.88
C LEU A 71 16.36 -7.33 -2.92
N PHE A 72 16.43 -6.02 -2.67
CA PHE A 72 17.67 -5.26 -2.82
C PHE A 72 18.40 -5.00 -1.50
N GLN A 73 17.81 -5.36 -0.35
CA GLN A 73 18.37 -5.17 0.99
C GLN A 73 18.86 -3.74 1.25
N LYS A 74 18.30 -2.76 0.53
CA LYS A 74 18.71 -1.37 0.57
C LYS A 74 17.52 -0.50 0.89
N ASP A 75 17.66 0.27 1.97
CA ASP A 75 16.79 1.42 2.30
C ASP A 75 17.00 2.62 1.37
N GLY A 76 17.50 2.40 0.14
CA GLY A 76 17.71 3.47 -0.83
C GLY A 76 16.38 4.08 -1.23
N VAL A 77 16.06 5.25 -0.69
CA VAL A 77 14.88 6.08 -0.97
C VAL A 77 14.66 6.18 -2.49
N SER A 78 13.73 5.41 -3.05
CA SER A 78 13.21 5.66 -4.40
C SER A 78 12.23 6.81 -4.31
N LYS A 79 12.37 7.88 -5.10
CA LYS A 79 11.43 9.02 -5.07
C LYS A 79 9.95 8.59 -5.28
N ASN A 80 9.73 7.45 -5.93
CA ASN A 80 8.41 6.86 -6.18
C ASN A 80 7.68 6.43 -4.89
N TYR A 81 8.38 6.30 -3.74
CA TYR A 81 7.74 5.96 -2.45
C TYR A 81 6.81 7.06 -1.90
N VAL A 82 7.04 8.31 -2.31
CA VAL A 82 6.35 9.47 -1.71
C VAL A 82 4.87 9.45 -2.05
N ASP A 83 4.53 9.08 -3.29
CA ASP A 83 3.15 9.00 -3.75
C ASP A 83 2.40 7.82 -3.11
N ASP A 84 3.04 6.64 -3.04
CA ASP A 84 2.50 5.47 -2.34
C ASP A 84 2.20 5.73 -0.86
N ALA A 85 3.15 6.34 -0.15
CA ALA A 85 2.99 6.68 1.26
C ALA A 85 1.87 7.71 1.46
N PHE A 86 1.73 8.65 0.53
CA PHE A 86 0.64 9.61 0.52
C PHE A 86 -0.72 8.92 0.30
N GLN A 87 -0.84 8.02 -0.67
CA GLN A 87 -2.06 7.26 -0.91
C GLN A 87 -2.42 6.36 0.27
N ALA A 88 -1.45 5.65 0.83
CA ALA A 88 -1.64 4.84 2.04
C ALA A 88 -2.21 5.69 3.18
N LYS A 89 -1.63 6.86 3.45
CA LYS A 89 -2.14 7.78 4.47
C LYS A 89 -3.57 8.25 4.16
N ARG A 90 -3.86 8.57 2.89
CA ARG A 90 -5.19 9.00 2.46
C ARG A 90 -6.26 7.92 2.71
N GLU A 91 -5.94 6.65 2.45
CA GLU A 91 -6.87 5.55 2.68
C GLU A 91 -7.09 5.29 4.18
N ILE A 92 -6.08 5.49 5.03
CA ILE A 92 -6.26 5.49 6.50
C ILE A 92 -7.19 6.62 6.95
N GLU A 93 -7.02 7.82 6.41
CA GLU A 93 -7.88 8.97 6.73
C GLU A 93 -9.34 8.72 6.32
N LYS A 94 -9.57 8.14 5.14
CA LYS A 94 -10.91 7.72 4.70
C LYS A 94 -11.51 6.65 5.62
N MET A 95 -10.72 5.65 6.00
CA MET A 95 -11.14 4.60 6.94
C MET A 95 -11.58 5.21 8.28
N PHE A 96 -10.79 6.11 8.85
CA PHE A 96 -11.11 6.79 10.11
C PHE A 96 -12.35 7.67 9.99
N HIS A 97 -12.59 8.28 8.83
CA HIS A 97 -13.79 9.06 8.58
C HIS A 97 -15.04 8.18 8.48
N LYS A 98 -14.97 7.08 7.74
CA LYS A 98 -16.11 6.17 7.53
C LYS A 98 -16.41 5.31 8.77
N PHE A 99 -15.38 4.92 9.51
CA PHE A 99 -15.47 4.07 10.70
C PHE A 99 -14.86 4.79 11.92
N PRO A 100 -15.53 5.82 12.48
CA PRO A 100 -14.97 6.60 13.59
C PRO A 100 -14.82 5.81 14.89
N ASN A 101 -15.53 4.68 15.02
CA ASN A 101 -15.47 3.78 16.18
C ASN A 101 -14.58 2.55 15.94
N ASN A 102 -13.69 2.57 14.95
CA ASN A 102 -12.79 1.45 14.71
C ASN A 102 -11.84 1.22 15.90
N HIS A 103 -11.35 -0.02 16.03
CA HIS A 103 -10.56 -0.44 17.17
C HIS A 103 -9.22 0.30 17.29
N TYR A 104 -8.59 0.72 16.19
CA TYR A 104 -7.35 1.49 16.22
C TYR A 104 -7.55 2.88 16.87
N LEU A 105 -8.65 3.56 16.54
CA LEU A 105 -8.99 4.83 17.16
C LEU A 105 -9.38 4.67 18.62
N GLN A 106 -10.16 3.62 18.95
CA GLN A 106 -10.58 3.35 20.32
C GLN A 106 -9.41 3.06 21.26
N GLN A 107 -8.44 2.25 20.83
CA GLN A 107 -7.24 1.93 21.62
C GLN A 107 -6.35 3.14 21.90
N ARG A 108 -6.56 4.26 21.19
CA ARG A 108 -5.77 5.48 21.27
C ARG A 108 -6.57 6.69 21.73
N ASP A 109 -7.75 6.48 22.30
CA ASP A 109 -8.65 7.55 22.76
C ASP A 109 -8.93 8.60 21.68
N GLY A 110 -9.08 8.15 20.43
CA GLY A 110 -9.29 9.01 19.26
C GLY A 110 -8.03 9.72 18.74
N ASN A 111 -6.84 9.47 19.31
CA ASN A 111 -5.59 10.05 18.82
C ASN A 111 -5.21 9.47 17.45
N LYS A 112 -5.58 10.18 16.39
CA LYS A 112 -5.37 9.79 14.99
C LYS A 112 -3.90 9.52 14.67
N THR A 113 -2.95 10.28 15.19
CA THR A 113 -1.52 10.08 14.90
C THR A 113 -1.02 8.73 15.43
N LYS A 114 -1.37 8.38 16.67
CA LYS A 114 -1.01 7.08 17.24
C LYS A 114 -1.74 5.94 16.53
N ALA A 115 -3.03 6.11 16.24
CA ALA A 115 -3.82 5.11 15.52
C ALA A 115 -3.30 4.87 14.09
N THR A 116 -2.91 5.92 13.36
CA THR A 116 -2.27 5.80 12.04
C THR A 116 -1.00 4.97 12.14
N LYS A 117 -0.18 5.17 13.19
CA LYS A 117 1.02 4.36 13.40
C LYS A 117 0.66 2.88 13.60
N ASP A 118 -0.34 2.57 14.42
CA ASP A 118 -0.76 1.19 14.66
C ASP A 118 -1.28 0.51 13.38
N VAL A 119 -2.04 1.25 12.55
CA VAL A 119 -2.50 0.76 11.24
C VAL A 119 -1.32 0.47 10.31
N LEU A 120 -0.34 1.38 10.25
CA LEU A 120 0.87 1.17 9.43
C LEU A 120 1.68 -0.03 9.92
N ASP A 121 1.85 -0.19 11.23
CA ASP A 121 2.56 -1.32 11.85
C ASP A 121 1.84 -2.65 11.53
N TYR A 122 0.50 -2.68 11.62
CA TYR A 122 -0.31 -3.81 11.19
C TYR A 122 -0.10 -4.15 9.71
N CYS A 123 -0.25 -3.16 8.81
CA CYS A 123 -0.14 -3.36 7.37
C CYS A 123 1.25 -3.86 6.98
N TYR A 124 2.30 -3.31 7.60
CA TYR A 124 3.68 -3.75 7.36
C TYR A 124 3.91 -5.20 7.78
N ASN A 125 3.30 -5.65 8.89
CA ASN A 125 3.36 -7.05 9.31
C ASN A 125 2.60 -7.98 8.35
N GLU A 126 1.46 -7.56 7.82
CA GLU A 126 0.72 -8.34 6.81
C GLU A 126 1.52 -8.49 5.51
N ILE A 127 2.15 -7.41 5.04
CA ILE A 127 3.03 -7.46 3.85
C ILE A 127 4.18 -8.43 4.08
N LYS A 128 4.79 -8.46 5.27
CA LYS A 128 5.85 -9.43 5.59
C LYS A 128 5.37 -10.87 5.51
N LYS A 129 4.16 -11.17 5.99
CA LYS A 129 3.58 -12.53 5.92
C LYS A 129 3.36 -12.99 4.49
N ILE A 130 2.78 -12.12 3.64
CA ILE A 130 2.52 -12.41 2.22
C ILE A 130 3.83 -12.71 1.48
N ASN A 131 4.94 -12.06 1.86
CA ASN A 131 6.23 -12.29 1.23
C ASN A 131 6.99 -13.53 1.75
N GLN A 132 6.48 -14.22 2.77
CA GLN A 132 7.08 -15.43 3.35
C GLN A 132 6.30 -16.72 3.02
N SER A 133 5.12 -16.60 2.43
CA SER A 133 4.25 -17.69 1.97
C SER A 133 4.53 -18.08 0.52
#